data_AF-A0A1G6WB92-F1
#
_entry.id   AF-A0A1G6WB92-F1
#
_cell.length_a   1.000
_cell.length_b   1.000
_cell.length_c   1.000
_cell.angle_alpha   90.00
_cell.angle_beta   90.00
_cell.angle_gamma   90.00
#
_symmetry.space_group_name_H-M   'P 1'
#
loop_
_entity.id
_entity.type
_entity.pdbx_description
1 polymer ?
#
loop_
_entity_poly.entity_id
_entity_poly.type
_entity_poly.pdbx_seq_one_letter_code
_entity_poly.pdbx_strand_id
1 'polypeptide(L)'
;MQLNRVEVFALHKLLQGNAQVALSATAPSVQVLERVQTGAGFFSVIRLPRRLEVSSELRERRWPFRLKRRRGAGYFVCWLEDSSLCLEAVIERGECPADLVPELFT
;
A
#
# COMPACT_ATOMS: atom_id res chain seq x y z
N MET A 1 -2.77 -13.78 -5.42
CA MET A 1 -4.09 -13.17 -5.12
C MET A 1 -4.19 -11.79 -5.77
N GLN A 2 -5.39 -11.20 -5.88
CA GLN A 2 -5.57 -9.85 -6.43
C GLN A 2 -5.42 -8.77 -5.36
N LEU A 3 -5.18 -7.52 -5.77
CA LEU A 3 -5.19 -6.38 -4.87
C LEU A 3 -6.58 -6.20 -4.26
N ASN A 4 -6.62 -5.94 -2.96
CA ASN A 4 -7.84 -5.57 -2.25
C ASN A 4 -8.04 -4.04 -2.30
N ARG A 5 -9.19 -3.59 -1.79
CA ARG A 5 -9.56 -2.17 -1.83
C ARG A 5 -8.60 -1.27 -1.05
N VAL A 6 -8.05 -1.73 0.07
CA VAL A 6 -7.11 -0.95 0.90
C VAL A 6 -5.75 -0.83 0.20
N GLU A 7 -5.26 -1.90 -0.40
CA GLU A 7 -3.99 -1.88 -1.14
C GLU A 7 -4.08 -0.92 -2.33
N VAL A 8 -5.18 -0.99 -3.10
CA VAL A 8 -5.43 -0.04 -4.20
C VAL A 8 -5.48 1.40 -3.68
N PHE A 9 -6.19 1.65 -2.58
CA PHE A 9 -6.25 2.98 -1.97
C PHE A 9 -4.86 3.48 -1.55
N ALA A 10 -4.08 2.66 -0.85
CA ALA A 10 -2.76 3.02 -0.37
C ALA A 10 -1.81 3.32 -1.54
N LEU A 11 -1.80 2.47 -2.57
CA LEU A 11 -1.01 2.69 -3.79
C LEU A 11 -1.40 4.00 -4.49
N HIS A 12 -2.69 4.28 -4.63
CA HIS A 12 -3.12 5.56 -5.18
C HIS A 12 -2.62 6.74 -4.37
N LYS A 13 -2.62 6.68 -3.02
CA LYS A 13 -2.10 7.75 -2.16
C LYS A 13 -0.59 7.90 -2.23
N LEU A 14 0.15 6.80 -2.24
CA LEU A 14 1.61 6.79 -2.29
C LEU A 14 2.17 7.26 -3.63
N LEU A 15 1.42 7.05 -4.71
CA LEU A 15 1.86 7.28 -6.09
C LEU A 15 1.15 8.48 -6.77
N GLN A 16 0.48 9.36 -6.02
CA GLN A 16 -0.29 10.50 -6.59
C GLN A 16 0.52 11.42 -7.51
N GLY A 17 1.85 11.49 -7.34
CA GLY A 17 2.74 12.29 -8.18
C GLY A 17 3.24 11.57 -9.44
N ASN A 18 2.87 10.31 -9.67
CA ASN A 18 3.31 9.52 -10.82
C ASN A 18 2.17 8.64 -11.35
N ALA A 19 1.28 9.26 -12.14
CA ALA A 19 0.06 8.62 -12.64
C ALA A 19 0.34 7.32 -13.43
N GLN A 20 1.42 7.28 -14.21
CA GLN A 20 1.77 6.10 -14.98
C GLN A 20 2.16 4.92 -14.07
N VAL A 21 2.96 5.18 -13.03
CA VAL A 21 3.34 4.16 -12.04
C VAL A 21 2.12 3.73 -11.23
N ALA A 22 1.25 4.66 -10.83
CA ALA A 22 0.01 4.34 -10.12
C ALA A 22 -0.90 3.41 -10.93
N LEU A 23 -1.20 3.75 -12.18
CA LEU A 23 -2.02 2.94 -13.09
C LEU A 23 -1.45 1.52 -13.26
N SER A 24 -0.13 1.44 -13.37
CA SER A 24 0.54 0.18 -13.62
C SER A 24 0.59 -0.68 -12.34
N ALA A 25 0.81 -0.07 -11.17
CA ALA A 25 0.85 -0.74 -9.87
C ALA A 25 -0.52 -1.22 -9.39
N THR A 26 -1.61 -0.66 -9.94
CA THR A 26 -2.99 -1.09 -9.68
C THR A 26 -3.64 -1.82 -10.86
N ALA A 27 -2.85 -2.24 -11.85
CA ALA A 27 -3.38 -2.92 -13.04
C ALA A 27 -3.94 -4.32 -12.68
N PRO A 28 -4.95 -4.85 -13.41
CA PRO A 28 -5.51 -6.18 -13.15
C PRO A 28 -4.50 -7.35 -13.29
N SER A 29 -3.39 -7.12 -13.98
CA SER A 29 -2.29 -8.08 -14.15
C SER A 29 -1.36 -8.16 -12.94
N VAL A 30 -1.47 -7.23 -12.00
CA VAL A 30 -0.69 -7.21 -10.76
C VAL A 30 -1.15 -8.34 -9.85
N GLN A 31 -0.19 -9.04 -9.23
CA GLN A 31 -0.48 -10.15 -8.34
C GLN A 31 0.13 -9.88 -6.97
N VAL A 32 -0.68 -9.97 -5.93
CA VAL A 32 -0.19 -10.02 -4.56
C VAL A 32 0.32 -11.45 -4.30
N LEU A 33 1.60 -11.57 -3.96
CA LEU A 33 2.29 -12.82 -3.65
C LEU A 33 2.08 -13.20 -2.19
N GLU A 34 2.15 -12.22 -1.30
CA GLU A 34 1.99 -12.39 0.13
C GLU A 34 1.16 -11.26 0.71
N ARG A 35 0.29 -11.59 1.68
CA ARG A 35 -0.48 -10.63 2.45
C ARG A 35 -0.57 -11.13 3.89
N VAL A 36 -0.12 -10.30 4.82
CA VAL A 36 -0.09 -10.60 6.25
C VAL A 36 -0.78 -9.46 7.00
N GLN A 37 -1.80 -9.78 7.80
CA GLN A 37 -2.33 -8.85 8.77
C GLN A 37 -1.39 -8.83 9.98
N THR A 38 -0.97 -7.64 10.41
CA THR A 38 -0.12 -7.47 11.59
C THR A 38 -0.94 -6.91 12.75
N GLY A 39 -0.38 -6.91 13.96
CA GLY A 39 -1.03 -6.25 15.11
C GLY A 39 -1.21 -4.74 14.94
N ALA A 40 -0.49 -4.12 14.00
CA ALA A 40 -0.49 -2.68 13.75
C ALA A 40 -1.01 -2.31 12.35
N GLY A 41 -1.51 -3.26 11.55
CA GLY A 41 -1.97 -2.99 10.19
C GLY A 41 -1.79 -4.19 9.27
N PHE A 42 -1.08 -4.03 8.17
CA PHE A 42 -0.82 -5.12 7.23
C PHE A 42 0.48 -4.93 6.46
N PHE A 43 0.98 -6.03 5.89
CA PHE A 43 2.07 -6.07 4.93
C PHE A 43 1.66 -6.89 3.70
N SER A 44 2.05 -6.43 2.51
CA SER A 44 1.79 -7.10 1.24
C SER A 44 3.02 -7.05 0.33
N VAL A 45 3.35 -8.19 -0.29
CA VAL A 45 4.35 -8.30 -1.36
C VAL A 45 3.63 -8.41 -2.68
N ILE A 46 3.88 -7.49 -3.60
CA ILE A 46 3.15 -7.33 -4.84
C ILE A 46 4.09 -7.56 -6.02
N ARG A 47 3.85 -8.60 -6.81
CA ARG A 47 4.56 -8.84 -8.06
C ARG A 47 4.10 -7.83 -9.10
N LEU A 48 5.05 -7.06 -9.60
CA LEU A 48 4.82 -6.14 -10.69
C LEU A 48 4.94 -6.87 -12.04
N PRO A 49 4.11 -6.53 -13.04
CA PRO A 49 4.31 -6.97 -14.42
C PRO A 49 5.71 -6.54 -14.90
N ARG A 50 6.42 -7.40 -15.65
CA ARG A 50 7.75 -7.12 -16.24
C ARG A 50 7.88 -5.79 -17.00
N ARG A 51 6.76 -5.17 -17.41
CA ARG A 51 6.72 -3.87 -18.09
C ARG A 51 6.71 -2.68 -17.14
N LEU A 52 6.37 -2.88 -15.87
CA LEU A 52 6.78 -1.97 -14.83
C LEU A 52 8.20 -2.33 -14.42
N GLU A 53 9.15 -1.91 -15.22
CA GLU A 53 10.32 -1.32 -14.60
C GLU A 53 9.81 -0.01 -14.00
N VAL A 54 9.13 -0.09 -12.84
CA VAL A 54 9.07 1.07 -11.96
C VAL A 54 10.52 1.44 -11.83
N SER A 55 10.89 2.63 -12.32
CA SER A 55 12.30 2.99 -12.40
C SER A 55 12.95 2.65 -11.06
N SER A 56 14.21 2.24 -11.07
CA SER A 56 15.01 2.08 -9.85
C SER A 56 14.98 3.32 -8.92
N GLU A 57 14.33 4.40 -9.35
CA GLU A 57 14.03 5.64 -8.66
C GLU A 57 12.71 5.65 -7.87
N LEU A 58 11.88 4.58 -7.85
CA LEU A 58 10.85 4.46 -6.82
C LEU A 58 11.50 4.09 -5.49
N ARG A 59 12.12 5.13 -4.93
CA ARG A 59 12.51 5.20 -3.52
C ARG A 59 11.28 5.01 -2.66
N GLU A 60 11.53 4.55 -1.44
CA GLU A 60 10.51 4.45 -0.39
C GLU A 60 9.58 5.68 -0.42
N ARG A 61 8.28 5.44 -0.55
CA ARG A 61 7.25 6.45 -0.47
C ARG A 61 6.48 6.22 0.81
N ARG A 62 6.23 7.29 1.56
CA ARG A 62 5.43 7.28 2.77
C ARG A 62 4.27 8.25 2.62
N TRP A 63 3.08 7.82 3.03
CA TRP A 63 1.89 8.67 3.09
C TRP A 63 1.26 8.57 4.49
N PRO A 64 1.28 9.65 5.28
CA PRO A 64 0.68 9.64 6.61
C PRO A 64 -0.85 9.64 6.52
N PHE A 65 -1.51 8.96 7.47
CA PHE A 65 -2.97 8.94 7.58
C PHE A 65 -3.45 9.14 9.01
N ARG A 66 -4.71 9.54 9.12
CA ARG A 66 -5.51 9.40 10.36
C ARG A 66 -6.65 8.43 10.15
N LEU A 67 -7.04 7.73 11.21
CA LEU A 67 -8.22 6.87 11.21
C LEU A 67 -9.47 7.70 11.54
N LYS A 68 -10.46 7.70 10.64
CA LYS A 68 -11.74 8.35 10.89
C LYS A 68 -12.40 7.76 12.13
N ARG A 69 -12.96 8.65 12.97
CA ARG A 69 -13.75 8.28 14.17
C ARG A 69 -12.96 7.49 15.22
N ARG A 70 -11.64 7.33 15.07
CA ARG A 70 -10.73 6.72 16.04
C ARG A 70 -9.61 7.72 16.31
N ARG A 71 -9.06 7.75 17.53
CA ARG A 71 -7.85 8.56 17.84
C ARG A 71 -6.57 7.90 17.30
N GLY A 72 -6.68 7.20 16.17
CA GLY A 72 -5.60 6.44 15.58
C GLY A 72 -4.94 7.16 14.42
N ALA A 73 -3.64 6.98 14.27
CA ALA A 73 -2.84 7.58 13.20
C ALA A 73 -1.71 6.64 12.82
N GLY A 74 -1.19 6.84 11.62
CA GLY A 74 -0.20 5.95 11.05
C GLY A 74 0.24 6.40 9.69
N TYR A 75 0.74 5.46 8.91
CA TYR A 75 1.19 5.71 7.55
C TYR A 75 1.06 4.47 6.68
N PHE A 76 0.86 4.69 5.39
CA PHE A 76 1.23 3.71 4.38
C PHE A 76 2.67 3.95 3.96
N VAL A 77 3.38 2.90 3.61
CA VAL A 77 4.70 2.97 2.99
C VAL A 77 4.82 1.93 1.88
N CYS A 78 5.50 2.26 0.78
CA CYS A 78 5.88 1.28 -0.22
C CYS A 78 7.32 1.47 -0.69
N TRP A 79 7.97 0.38 -1.05
CA TRP A 79 9.32 0.34 -1.59
C TRP A 79 9.47 -0.81 -2.57
N LEU A 80 10.45 -0.71 -3.47
CA LEU A 80 10.84 -1.82 -4.32
C LEU A 80 11.84 -2.71 -3.58
N GLU A 81 11.63 -4.01 -3.65
CA GLU A 81 12.57 -5.04 -3.22
C GLU A 81 12.71 -6.06 -4.36
N ASP A 82 13.90 -6.13 -4.94
CA ASP A 82 14.20 -6.84 -6.18
C ASP A 82 13.25 -6.49 -7.34
N SER A 83 12.25 -7.36 -7.61
CA SER A 83 11.23 -7.21 -8.66
C SER A 83 9.81 -7.14 -8.10
N SER A 84 9.68 -6.91 -6.79
CA SER A 84 8.41 -6.82 -6.09
C SER A 84 8.24 -5.44 -5.48
N LEU A 85 6.99 -4.99 -5.41
CA LEU A 85 6.59 -3.83 -4.65
C LEU A 85 6.09 -4.29 -3.28
N CYS A 86 6.80 -3.89 -2.24
CA CYS A 86 6.39 -4.10 -0.87
C CYS A 86 5.49 -2.93 -0.45
N LEU A 87 4.39 -3.24 0.23
CA LEU A 87 3.41 -2.27 0.71
C LEU A 87 3.07 -2.60 2.16
N GLU A 88 3.15 -1.60 3.02
CA GLU A 88 2.83 -1.74 4.43
C GLU A 88 1.90 -0.62 4.90
N ALA A 89 1.02 -0.96 5.84
CA ALA A 89 0.28 -0.02 6.65
C ALA A 89 0.66 -0.20 8.11
N VAL A 90 1.08 0.89 8.75
CA VAL A 90 1.46 0.91 10.16
C VAL A 90 0.59 1.92 10.90
N ILE A 91 -0.17 1.46 11.87
CA ILE A 91 -0.93 2.26 12.83
C ILE A 91 -0.03 2.44 14.06
N GLU A 92 0.64 3.59 14.13
CA GLU A 92 1.57 3.93 15.21
C GLU A 92 0.84 4.30 16.51
N ARG A 93 -0.42 4.73 16.41
CA ARG A 93 -1.24 5.15 17.55
C ARG A 93 -2.64 4.57 17.45
N GLY A 94 -3.13 4.06 18.57
CA GLY A 94 -4.46 3.47 18.69
C GLY A 94 -4.51 2.00 18.27
N GLU A 95 -5.70 1.43 18.32
CA GLU A 95 -5.93 0.02 18.01
C GLU A 95 -6.09 -0.19 16.51
N CYS A 96 -5.41 -1.23 15.99
CA CYS A 96 -5.66 -1.71 14.63
C CYS A 96 -7.09 -2.24 14.52
N PRO A 97 -7.92 -1.68 13.61
CA PRO A 97 -9.24 -2.25 13.32
C PRO A 97 -9.10 -3.71 12.84
N ALA A 98 -10.08 -4.55 13.19
CA ALA A 98 -10.17 -5.92 12.70
C ALA A 98 -10.30 -5.96 11.17
N ASP A 99 -11.13 -5.05 10.63
CA ASP A 99 -11.30 -4.87 9.20
C ASP A 99 -10.74 -3.51 8.76
N LEU A 100 -9.73 -3.55 7.89
CA LEU A 100 -9.20 -2.36 7.24
C LEU A 100 -9.99 -2.13 5.94
N VAL A 101 -10.57 -0.94 5.80
CA VAL A 101 -11.25 -0.49 4.59
C VAL A 101 -10.81 0.94 4.23
N PRO A 102 -10.77 1.33 2.94
CA PRO A 102 -10.30 2.65 2.51
C PRO A 102 -10.97 3.82 3.23
N GLU A 103 -12.25 3.68 3.54
CA GLU A 103 -13.07 4.72 4.15
C GLU A 103 -12.59 5.11 5.55
N LEU A 104 -11.78 4.28 6.20
CA LEU A 104 -11.18 4.57 7.49
C LEU A 104 -10.06 5.60 7.42
N PHE A 105 -9.42 5.82 6.28
CA PHE A 105 -8.22 6.64 6.19
C PHE A 105 -8.52 8.05 5.67
N THR A 106 -7.84 9.06 6.23
CA THR A 106 -7.84 10.46 5.76
C THR A 106 -6.46 11.04 5.74
#